data_AF-A9YHU5-F1
#
_entry.id   AF-A9YHU5-F1
#
_cell.length_a   1.000
_cell.length_b   1.000
_cell.length_c   1.000
_cell.angle_alpha   90.00
_cell.angle_beta   90.00
_cell.angle_gamma   90.00
#
_symmetry.space_group_name_H-M   'P 1'
#
loop_
_entity.id
_entity.type
_entity.pdbx_description
1 polymer ?
#
loop_
_entity_poly.entity_id
_entity_poly.type
_entity_poly.pdbx_seq_one_letter_code
_entity_poly.pdbx_strand_id
1 'polypeptide(L)'
;IPRYWQKYLKSQGLKLRIDGDELLPSPVDRLELMEHSRKWRFPLAEITVLNKERYSLRFQRHPIIAHVLNSVLTLRGDYGRSANNNQSRTICLQLQAVVGAVDGGQDLRHYRLQQLYKILLRLVDYSSWRLVEPNDRQKDTICVTVELEKCCNGKQPVEHVCLTCGPVLEPINKGASSLTVDGYLKLRCQHM
;
A
#
# COMPACT_ATOMS: atom_id res chain seq x y z
N ILE A 1 19.96 2.14 20.29
CA ILE A 1 18.88 1.55 19.45
C ILE A 1 18.16 0.38 20.17
N PRO A 2 18.84 -0.59 20.82
CA PRO A 2 18.16 -1.70 21.52
C PRO A 2 17.28 -1.25 22.70
N ARG A 3 17.73 -0.25 23.49
CA ARG A 3 17.05 0.20 24.71
C ARG A 3 15.65 0.77 24.50
N TYR A 4 15.39 1.43 23.38
CA TYR A 4 14.07 2.03 23.10
C TYR A 4 13.03 0.94 22.78
N TRP A 5 13.39 0.00 21.91
CA TRP A 5 12.54 -1.14 21.56
C TRP A 5 12.30 -2.08 22.75
N GLN A 6 13.32 -2.32 23.58
CA GLN A 6 13.15 -3.07 24.83
C GLN A 6 12.14 -2.40 25.78
N LYS A 7 12.21 -1.07 25.95
CA LYS A 7 11.28 -0.32 26.80
C LYS A 7 9.85 -0.35 26.26
N TYR A 8 9.70 -0.17 24.95
CA TYR A 8 8.41 -0.24 24.26
C TYR A 8 7.76 -1.62 24.42
N LEU A 9 8.49 -2.70 24.16
CA LEU A 9 7.96 -4.06 24.25
C LEU A 9 7.63 -4.46 25.69
N LYS A 10 8.47 -4.07 26.67
CA LYS A 10 8.16 -4.26 28.10
C LYS A 10 6.85 -3.59 28.50
N SER A 11 6.56 -2.40 27.99
CA SER A 11 5.29 -1.70 28.28
C SER A 11 4.06 -2.41 27.70
N GLN A 12 4.26 -3.28 26.72
CA GLN A 12 3.21 -4.07 26.07
C GLN A 12 3.14 -5.52 26.60
N GLY A 13 3.90 -5.85 27.66
CA GLY A 13 3.99 -7.22 28.17
C GLY A 13 4.72 -8.20 27.23
N LEU A 14 5.38 -7.67 26.19
CA LEU A 14 6.10 -8.44 25.18
C LEU A 14 7.60 -8.42 25.46
N LYS A 15 8.32 -9.44 24.97
CA LYS A 15 9.79 -9.48 24.99
C LYS A 15 10.29 -9.39 23.56
N LEU A 16 11.42 -8.69 23.35
CA LEU A 16 12.17 -8.85 22.10
C LEU A 16 12.54 -10.32 21.96
N ARG A 17 12.42 -10.85 20.75
CA ARG A 17 12.62 -12.27 20.48
C ARG A 17 14.08 -12.73 20.64
N ILE A 18 15.03 -11.82 20.88
CA ILE A 18 16.47 -12.12 20.78
C ILE A 18 17.27 -11.23 21.74
N ASP A 19 17.92 -11.85 22.73
CA ASP A 19 19.21 -11.38 23.26
C ASP A 19 20.28 -12.12 22.43
N GLY A 20 20.99 -11.41 21.55
CA GLY A 20 22.30 -11.85 21.04
C GLY A 20 22.39 -12.95 19.97
N ASP A 21 21.31 -13.54 19.45
CA ASP A 21 21.45 -14.50 18.34
C ASP A 21 21.71 -13.77 17.02
N GLU A 22 22.99 -13.62 16.67
CA GLU A 22 23.38 -13.45 15.28
C GLU A 22 22.77 -14.60 14.48
N LEU A 23 21.94 -14.28 13.48
CA LEU A 23 21.17 -15.28 12.72
C LEU A 23 22.06 -16.22 11.88
N LEU A 24 23.26 -15.76 11.51
CA LEU A 24 24.27 -16.50 10.73
C LEU A 24 25.70 -16.10 11.19
N PRO A 25 26.07 -16.35 12.46
CA PRO A 25 27.32 -15.85 13.04
C PRO A 25 28.54 -16.49 12.38
N SER A 26 28.47 -17.80 12.11
CA SER A 26 29.60 -18.56 11.56
C SER A 26 29.72 -18.40 10.05
N PRO A 27 30.97 -18.30 9.51
CA PRO A 27 31.22 -18.52 8.09
C PRO A 27 30.67 -19.85 7.56
N VAL A 28 30.63 -20.88 8.41
CA VAL A 28 30.11 -22.21 8.06
C VAL A 28 28.61 -22.17 7.79
N ASP A 29 27.83 -21.57 8.69
CA ASP A 29 26.37 -21.44 8.53
C ASP A 29 26.01 -20.68 7.25
N ARG A 30 26.81 -19.66 6.90
CA ARG A 30 26.64 -18.91 5.65
C ARG A 30 26.94 -19.76 4.42
N LEU A 31 27.99 -20.59 4.47
CA LEU A 31 28.31 -21.52 3.39
C LEU A 31 27.22 -22.59 3.24
N GLU A 32 26.72 -23.15 4.34
CA GLU A 32 25.62 -24.11 4.33
C GLU A 32 24.34 -23.50 3.74
N LEU A 33 24.01 -22.26 4.13
CA LEU A 33 22.87 -21.54 3.56
C LEU A 33 23.06 -21.30 2.05
N MET A 34 24.26 -20.92 1.62
CA MET A 34 24.60 -20.77 0.19
C MET A 34 24.41 -22.08 -0.56
N GLU A 35 24.87 -23.21 -0.02
CA GLU A 35 24.69 -24.54 -0.62
C GLU A 35 23.22 -24.94 -0.69
N HIS A 36 22.46 -24.75 0.39
CA HIS A 36 21.01 -25.02 0.41
C HIS A 36 20.27 -24.16 -0.60
N SER A 37 20.67 -22.89 -0.76
CA SER A 37 20.03 -21.96 -1.68
C SER A 37 20.13 -22.38 -3.15
N ARG A 38 21.10 -23.23 -3.52
CA ARG A 38 21.23 -23.75 -4.89
C ARG A 38 20.01 -24.52 -5.36
N LYS A 39 19.23 -25.08 -4.43
CA LYS A 39 17.97 -25.80 -4.72
C LYS A 39 16.75 -24.89 -4.74
N TRP A 40 16.88 -23.61 -4.37
CA TRP A 40 15.77 -22.67 -4.37
C TRP A 40 15.44 -22.20 -5.79
N ARG A 41 14.22 -21.71 -5.98
CA ARG A 41 13.80 -21.05 -7.23
C ARG A 41 14.71 -19.88 -7.60
N PHE A 42 15.16 -19.14 -6.59
CA PHE A 42 16.11 -18.05 -6.74
C PHE A 42 17.31 -18.32 -5.81
N PRO A 43 18.41 -18.88 -6.33
CA PRO A 43 19.60 -19.13 -5.54
C PRO A 43 20.28 -17.86 -5.05
N LEU A 44 21.01 -17.96 -3.93
CA LEU A 44 21.88 -16.88 -3.47
C LEU A 44 23.17 -16.85 -4.30
N ALA A 45 23.64 -15.64 -4.56
CA ALA A 45 24.93 -15.33 -5.17
C ALA A 45 25.97 -14.92 -4.12
N GLU A 46 25.54 -14.23 -3.06
CA GLU A 46 26.44 -13.76 -1.99
C GLU A 46 25.67 -13.50 -0.70
N ILE A 47 26.34 -13.71 0.44
CA ILE A 47 25.91 -13.27 1.76
C ILE A 47 26.99 -12.35 2.33
N THR A 48 26.66 -11.08 2.55
CA THR A 48 27.59 -10.10 3.12
C THR A 48 27.14 -9.74 4.54
N VAL A 49 28.04 -9.84 5.51
CA VAL A 49 27.78 -9.37 6.87
C VAL A 49 27.89 -7.84 6.88
N LEU A 50 26.87 -7.18 7.40
CA LEU A 50 26.79 -5.73 7.57
C LEU A 50 26.91 -5.37 9.05
N ASN A 51 27.23 -4.10 9.32
CA ASN A 51 27.28 -3.58 10.68
C ASN A 51 25.96 -3.81 11.44
N LYS A 52 26.06 -4.03 12.76
CA LYS A 52 24.94 -4.21 13.70
C LYS A 52 24.09 -5.46 13.41
N GLU A 53 24.73 -6.62 13.30
CA GLU A 53 24.06 -7.94 13.19
C GLU A 53 23.13 -8.04 11.97
N ARG A 54 23.46 -7.33 10.88
CA ARG A 54 22.68 -7.32 9.65
C ARG A 54 23.36 -8.17 8.59
N TYR A 55 22.55 -8.73 7.70
CA TYR A 55 23.03 -9.51 6.57
C TYR A 55 22.44 -8.95 5.28
N SER A 56 23.26 -8.85 4.25
CA SER A 56 22.83 -8.61 2.87
C SER A 56 22.82 -9.94 2.15
N LEU A 57 21.64 -10.36 1.66
CA LEU A 57 21.47 -11.55 0.85
C LEU A 57 21.31 -11.12 -0.61
N ARG A 58 22.31 -11.41 -1.44
CA ARG A 58 22.25 -11.13 -2.87
C ARG A 58 21.84 -12.41 -3.60
N PHE A 59 20.77 -12.33 -4.38
CA PHE A 59 20.33 -13.43 -5.23
C PHE A 59 21.03 -13.43 -6.58
N GLN A 60 21.12 -14.61 -7.21
CA GLN A 60 21.53 -14.71 -8.60
C GLN A 60 20.51 -14.00 -9.49
N ARG A 61 20.98 -13.04 -10.29
CA ARG A 61 20.09 -12.17 -11.08
C ARG A 61 19.39 -12.91 -12.21
N HIS A 62 20.09 -13.82 -12.89
CA HIS A 62 19.59 -14.46 -14.10
C HIS A 62 18.28 -15.25 -13.86
N PRO A 63 18.18 -16.14 -12.84
CA PRO A 63 16.93 -16.83 -12.52
C PRO A 63 15.77 -15.89 -12.20
N ILE A 64 16.03 -14.78 -11.50
CA ILE A 64 15.02 -13.78 -11.16
C ILE A 64 14.53 -13.08 -12.43
N ILE A 65 15.45 -12.59 -13.26
CA ILE A 65 15.13 -11.87 -14.49
C ILE A 65 14.32 -12.77 -15.42
N ALA A 66 14.79 -14.00 -15.67
CA ALA A 66 14.08 -14.95 -16.52
C ALA A 66 12.67 -15.23 -15.98
N HIS A 67 12.53 -15.45 -14.67
CA HIS A 67 11.24 -15.69 -14.05
C HIS A 67 10.29 -14.49 -14.14
N VAL A 68 10.77 -13.30 -13.80
CA VAL A 68 9.96 -12.07 -13.80
C VAL A 68 9.54 -11.72 -15.22
N LEU A 69 10.46 -11.73 -16.19
CA LEU A 69 10.12 -11.45 -17.59
C LEU A 69 9.10 -12.44 -18.13
N ASN A 70 9.32 -13.74 -17.90
CA ASN A 70 8.36 -14.75 -18.32
C ASN A 70 6.98 -14.54 -17.69
N SER A 71 6.95 -14.22 -16.39
CA SER A 71 5.69 -13.97 -15.67
C SER A 71 4.97 -12.72 -16.17
N VAL A 72 5.70 -11.62 -16.40
CA VAL A 72 5.14 -10.38 -16.96
C VAL A 72 4.57 -10.61 -18.35
N LEU A 73 5.30 -11.32 -19.22
CA LEU A 73 4.85 -11.58 -20.59
C LEU A 73 3.66 -12.56 -20.65
N THR A 74 3.63 -13.53 -19.74
CA THR A 74 2.55 -14.53 -19.66
C THR A 74 1.28 -13.93 -19.02
N LEU A 75 1.41 -13.24 -17.89
CA LEU A 75 0.27 -12.70 -17.12
C LEU A 75 -0.19 -11.33 -17.61
N ARG A 76 0.65 -10.58 -18.33
CA ARG A 76 0.34 -9.26 -18.92
C ARG A 76 -0.24 -8.29 -17.87
N GLY A 77 -1.47 -7.83 -18.08
CA GLY A 77 -2.16 -6.89 -17.18
C GLY A 77 -2.44 -7.45 -15.79
N ASP A 78 -2.42 -8.78 -15.64
CA ASP A 78 -2.62 -9.48 -14.37
C ASP A 78 -1.30 -9.73 -13.62
N TYR A 79 -0.15 -9.31 -14.16
CA TYR A 79 1.11 -9.39 -13.43
C TYR A 79 1.04 -8.55 -12.14
N GLY A 80 1.31 -9.20 -11.01
CA GLY A 80 1.21 -8.58 -9.68
C GLY A 80 -0.20 -8.54 -9.09
N ARG A 81 -1.24 -8.96 -9.83
CA ARG A 81 -2.59 -9.14 -9.29
C ARG A 81 -2.63 -10.41 -8.44
N SER A 82 -3.16 -10.31 -7.23
CA SER A 82 -3.37 -11.48 -6.38
C SER A 82 -4.69 -12.16 -6.74
N ALA A 83 -4.72 -13.49 -6.75
CA ALA A 83 -5.96 -14.22 -6.92
C ALA A 83 -6.86 -13.97 -5.69
N ASN A 84 -8.09 -13.52 -5.93
CA ASN A 84 -9.13 -13.53 -4.91
C ASN A 84 -10.02 -14.76 -5.11
N ASN A 85 -10.55 -15.29 -4.02
CA ASN A 85 -11.48 -16.41 -4.04
C ASN A 85 -12.65 -16.12 -3.09
N ASN A 86 -13.60 -17.04 -2.99
CA ASN A 86 -14.77 -16.85 -2.12
C ASN A 86 -14.42 -16.77 -0.62
N GLN A 87 -13.18 -17.11 -0.24
CA GLN A 87 -12.66 -17.00 1.13
C GLN A 87 -11.85 -15.72 1.35
N SER A 88 -11.63 -14.91 0.30
CA SER A 88 -10.96 -13.63 0.40
C SER A 88 -11.72 -12.68 1.32
N ARG A 89 -10.96 -11.90 2.08
CA ARG A 89 -11.52 -10.80 2.88
C ARG A 89 -12.28 -9.83 1.98
N THR A 90 -13.39 -9.33 2.47
CA THR A 90 -14.26 -8.41 1.74
C THR A 90 -14.00 -6.96 2.15
N ILE A 91 -14.09 -6.07 1.17
CA ILE A 91 -14.04 -4.62 1.39
C ILE A 91 -15.22 -3.97 0.68
N CYS A 92 -15.86 -3.01 1.34
CA CYS A 92 -16.87 -2.17 0.72
C CYS A 92 -16.30 -0.75 0.62
N LEU A 93 -16.24 -0.20 -0.60
CA LEU A 93 -15.74 1.15 -0.86
C LEU A 93 -16.89 2.08 -1.22
N GLN A 94 -17.05 3.16 -0.46
CA GLN A 94 -18.07 4.18 -0.72
C GLN A 94 -17.42 5.54 -0.97
N LEU A 95 -17.86 6.24 -2.01
CA LEU A 95 -17.54 7.64 -2.22
C LEU A 95 -18.67 8.48 -1.63
N GLN A 96 -18.37 9.28 -0.61
CA GLN A 96 -19.31 10.24 -0.08
C GLN A 96 -19.20 11.53 -0.89
N ALA A 97 -19.91 11.56 -2.03
CA ALA A 97 -19.97 12.73 -2.90
C ALA A 97 -21.01 13.73 -2.38
N VAL A 98 -20.66 15.01 -2.35
CA VAL A 98 -21.63 16.10 -2.30
C VAL A 98 -22.19 16.27 -3.71
N VAL A 99 -23.50 16.17 -3.85
CA VAL A 99 -24.21 16.33 -5.14
C VAL A 99 -24.05 17.79 -5.59
N GLY A 100 -23.50 18.00 -6.78
CA GLY A 100 -23.53 19.32 -7.44
C GLY A 100 -22.23 19.76 -8.09
N ALA A 101 -21.86 19.13 -9.21
CA ALA A 101 -21.19 19.76 -10.36
C ALA A 101 -20.84 18.64 -11.34
N VAL A 102 -21.66 18.53 -12.39
CA VAL A 102 -21.32 17.76 -13.59
C VAL A 102 -20.75 18.80 -14.56
N ASP A 103 -19.54 18.58 -15.05
CA ASP A 103 -18.77 19.42 -15.98
C ASP A 103 -17.95 20.60 -15.41
N GLY A 104 -16.63 20.56 -15.65
CA GLY A 104 -15.62 21.65 -15.73
C GLY A 104 -15.42 22.61 -14.55
N GLY A 105 -16.51 23.06 -13.93
CA GLY A 105 -16.56 23.95 -12.77
C GLY A 105 -16.43 23.26 -11.43
N GLN A 106 -16.13 21.95 -11.40
CA GLN A 106 -15.92 21.22 -10.16
C GLN A 106 -14.71 21.78 -9.39
N ASP A 107 -14.87 22.01 -8.09
CA ASP A 107 -13.77 22.34 -7.19
C ASP A 107 -12.72 21.21 -7.20
N LEU A 108 -11.45 21.57 -7.36
CA LEU A 108 -10.32 20.66 -7.42
C LEU A 108 -10.23 19.69 -6.23
N ARG A 109 -10.72 20.07 -5.05
CA ARG A 109 -10.83 19.18 -3.87
C ARG A 109 -11.73 17.97 -4.14
N HIS A 110 -12.88 18.19 -4.78
CA HIS A 110 -13.83 17.13 -5.12
C HIS A 110 -13.28 16.24 -6.25
N TYR A 111 -12.61 16.85 -7.24
CA TYR A 111 -11.94 16.08 -8.28
C TYR A 111 -10.87 15.16 -7.71
N ARG A 112 -10.00 15.65 -6.82
CA ARG A 112 -8.99 14.81 -6.16
C ARG A 112 -9.62 13.69 -5.34
N LEU A 113 -10.73 13.95 -4.66
CA LEU A 113 -11.46 12.92 -3.93
C LEU A 113 -11.95 11.80 -4.86
N GLN A 114 -12.52 12.15 -6.01
CA GLN A 114 -12.92 11.15 -7.02
C GLN A 114 -11.72 10.35 -7.55
N GLN A 115 -10.58 11.01 -7.81
CA GLN A 115 -9.37 10.30 -8.24
C GLN A 115 -8.86 9.35 -7.18
N LEU A 116 -8.89 9.75 -5.90
CA LEU A 116 -8.50 8.91 -4.77
C LEU A 116 -9.40 7.67 -4.67
N TYR A 117 -10.72 7.84 -4.81
CA TYR A 117 -11.65 6.72 -4.85
C TYR A 117 -11.38 5.77 -6.03
N LYS A 118 -11.14 6.29 -7.24
CA LYS A 118 -10.77 5.49 -8.42
C LYS A 118 -9.45 4.74 -8.22
N ILE A 119 -8.46 5.35 -7.58
CA ILE A 119 -7.19 4.70 -7.23
C ILE A 119 -7.45 3.55 -6.25
N LEU A 120 -8.27 3.77 -5.22
CA LEU A 120 -8.62 2.72 -4.25
C LEU A 120 -9.34 1.55 -4.91
N LEU A 121 -10.28 1.80 -5.81
CA LEU A 121 -10.94 0.73 -6.59
C LEU A 121 -9.91 -0.13 -7.33
N ARG A 122 -8.95 0.51 -8.01
CA ARG A 122 -7.87 -0.19 -8.70
C ARG A 122 -6.96 -0.95 -7.73
N LEU A 123 -6.59 -0.35 -6.60
CA LEU A 123 -5.75 -1.02 -5.60
C LEU A 123 -6.43 -2.25 -5.02
N VAL A 124 -7.74 -2.17 -4.74
CA VAL A 124 -8.51 -3.34 -4.28
C VAL A 124 -8.55 -4.43 -5.35
N ASP A 125 -8.76 -4.05 -6.61
CA ASP A 125 -8.77 -4.97 -7.76
C ASP A 125 -7.41 -5.64 -8.04
N TYR A 126 -6.30 -5.01 -7.65
CA TYR A 126 -4.97 -5.63 -7.65
C TYR A 126 -4.65 -6.43 -6.37
N SER A 127 -5.45 -6.29 -5.32
CA SER A 127 -5.26 -6.97 -4.03
C SER A 127 -5.91 -8.36 -3.99
N SER A 128 -5.66 -9.11 -2.92
CA SER A 128 -6.33 -10.40 -2.67
C SER A 128 -7.76 -10.24 -2.10
N TRP A 129 -8.27 -9.02 -2.00
CA TRP A 129 -9.55 -8.73 -1.38
C TRP A 129 -10.66 -8.68 -2.42
N ARG A 130 -11.89 -8.95 -1.96
CA ARG A 130 -13.08 -8.90 -2.81
C ARG A 130 -13.85 -7.62 -2.52
N LEU A 131 -14.03 -6.80 -3.56
CA LEU A 131 -14.92 -5.64 -3.48
C LEU A 131 -16.37 -6.14 -3.42
N VAL A 132 -17.13 -5.66 -2.44
CA VAL A 132 -18.55 -5.99 -2.27
C VAL A 132 -19.39 -4.72 -2.21
N GLU A 133 -20.61 -4.83 -2.72
CA GLU A 133 -21.59 -3.75 -2.65
C GLU A 133 -22.06 -3.54 -1.20
N PRO A 134 -22.59 -2.35 -0.87
CA PRO A 134 -23.06 -2.05 0.49
C PRO A 134 -24.08 -3.03 1.06
N ASN A 135 -24.91 -3.64 0.19
CA ASN A 135 -25.93 -4.59 0.59
C ASN A 135 -25.39 -6.02 0.79
N ASP A 136 -24.19 -6.32 0.28
CA ASP A 136 -23.57 -7.65 0.32
C ASP A 136 -22.48 -7.76 1.42
N ARG A 137 -22.50 -6.84 2.38
CA ARG A 137 -21.55 -6.80 3.49
C ARG A 137 -21.73 -7.99 4.42
N GLN A 138 -20.64 -8.71 4.64
CA GLN A 138 -20.49 -9.70 5.69
C GLN A 138 -19.96 -9.06 6.98
N LYS A 139 -20.08 -9.75 8.11
CA LYS A 139 -19.67 -9.26 9.44
C LYS A 139 -18.22 -8.73 9.47
N ASP A 140 -17.30 -9.39 8.79
CA ASP A 140 -15.88 -9.03 8.78
C ASP A 140 -15.50 -8.14 7.58
N THR A 141 -16.50 -7.57 6.88
CA THR A 141 -16.25 -6.68 5.74
C THR A 141 -15.75 -5.34 6.23
N ILE A 142 -14.57 -4.97 5.78
CA ILE A 142 -14.03 -3.64 6.08
C ILE A 142 -14.76 -2.62 5.21
N CYS A 143 -15.38 -1.65 5.86
CA CYS A 143 -16.06 -0.56 5.18
C CYS A 143 -15.13 0.66 5.12
N VAL A 144 -14.85 1.14 3.92
CA VAL A 144 -14.04 2.36 3.71
C VAL A 144 -14.90 3.42 3.04
N THR A 145 -14.96 4.58 3.68
CA THR A 145 -15.62 5.77 3.15
C THR A 145 -14.56 6.76 2.70
N VAL A 146 -14.67 7.19 1.44
CA VAL A 146 -13.80 8.22 0.84
C VAL A 146 -14.57 9.53 0.85
N GLU A 147 -14.08 10.52 1.59
CA GLU A 147 -14.79 11.77 1.87
C GLU A 147 -13.85 12.98 1.99
N LEU A 148 -14.39 14.20 1.91
CA LEU A 148 -13.57 15.42 2.03
C LEU A 148 -13.08 15.66 3.46
N GLU A 149 -13.97 15.44 4.42
CA GLU A 149 -13.74 15.71 5.84
C GLU A 149 -14.15 14.49 6.64
N LYS A 150 -13.38 14.20 7.69
CA LYS A 150 -13.52 12.97 8.47
C LYS A 150 -14.90 12.89 9.14
N CYS A 151 -15.60 11.78 8.92
CA CYS A 151 -16.89 11.43 9.52
C CYS A 151 -17.96 12.54 9.39
N CYS A 152 -17.96 13.30 8.30
CA CYS A 152 -18.68 14.58 8.19
C CYS A 152 -20.21 14.48 8.40
N ASN A 153 -20.80 13.29 8.25
CA ASN A 153 -22.24 13.08 8.38
C ASN A 153 -22.70 12.36 9.66
N GLY A 154 -21.80 11.97 10.57
CA GLY A 154 -22.14 11.35 11.88
C GLY A 154 -22.94 10.02 11.86
N LYS A 155 -23.43 9.59 10.68
CA LYS A 155 -24.25 8.39 10.45
C LYS A 155 -23.43 7.17 10.00
N GLN A 156 -22.10 7.23 10.07
CA GLN A 156 -21.27 6.14 9.62
C GLN A 156 -21.28 4.98 10.66
N PRO A 157 -21.24 3.71 10.21
CA PRO A 157 -21.31 2.55 11.11
C PRO A 157 -20.15 2.54 12.11
N VAL A 158 -20.33 1.87 13.25
CA VAL A 158 -19.39 1.89 14.40
C VAL A 158 -17.98 1.39 14.06
N GLU A 159 -17.78 0.74 12.91
CA GLU A 159 -16.50 0.15 12.47
C GLU A 159 -16.24 0.45 10.97
N HIS A 160 -15.75 1.65 10.66
CA HIS A 160 -15.38 2.03 9.30
C HIS A 160 -14.04 2.78 9.27
N VAL A 161 -13.40 2.77 8.10
CA VAL A 161 -12.20 3.54 7.80
C VAL A 161 -12.60 4.77 7.00
N CYS A 162 -12.33 5.95 7.53
CA CYS A 162 -12.44 7.20 6.79
C CYS A 162 -11.13 7.50 6.07
N LEU A 163 -11.21 7.72 4.76
CA LEU A 163 -10.06 8.12 3.97
C LEU A 163 -10.34 9.49 3.36
N THR A 164 -9.58 10.49 3.81
CA THR A 164 -9.77 11.88 3.42
C THR A 164 -8.73 12.35 2.41
N CYS A 165 -9.15 13.20 1.48
CA CYS A 165 -8.22 13.96 0.66
C CYS A 165 -7.84 15.24 1.41
N GLY A 166 -6.57 15.41 1.75
CA GLY A 166 -6.07 16.66 2.33
C GLY A 166 -6.36 17.88 1.43
N PRO A 167 -6.30 19.10 1.99
CA PRO A 167 -6.64 20.31 1.25
C PRO A 167 -5.75 20.49 0.03
N VAL A 168 -6.31 21.07 -1.03
CA VAL A 168 -5.50 21.57 -2.14
C VAL A 168 -5.05 22.96 -1.79
N LEU A 169 -3.74 23.16 -1.67
CA LEU A 169 -3.18 24.45 -1.30
C LEU A 169 -2.72 25.22 -2.53
N GLU A 170 -2.96 26.53 -2.54
CA GLU A 170 -2.36 27.40 -3.53
C GLU A 170 -0.85 27.57 -3.28
N PRO A 171 0.00 27.52 -4.33
CA PRO A 171 1.44 27.60 -4.17
C PRO A 171 1.91 28.88 -3.46
N ILE A 172 1.19 29.99 -3.69
CA ILE A 172 1.61 31.34 -3.26
C ILE A 172 1.11 31.63 -1.83
N ASN A 173 -0.17 31.38 -1.57
CA ASN A 173 -0.79 31.80 -0.31
C ASN A 173 -0.94 30.68 0.73
N LYS A 174 -0.60 29.43 0.39
CA LYS A 174 -0.81 28.22 1.22
C LYS A 174 -2.23 28.09 1.79
N GLY A 175 -3.19 28.83 1.23
CA GLY A 175 -4.62 28.78 1.56
C GLY A 175 -5.31 27.68 0.77
N ALA A 176 -6.53 27.33 1.19
CA ALA A 176 -7.38 26.41 0.44
C ALA A 176 -7.65 26.98 -0.96
N SER A 177 -7.36 26.18 -1.98
CA SER A 177 -7.53 26.58 -3.37
C SER A 177 -9.01 26.64 -3.73
N SER A 178 -9.38 27.75 -4.39
CA SER A 178 -10.69 27.93 -5.03
C SER A 178 -10.68 27.53 -6.51
N LEU A 179 -9.57 26.96 -6.98
CA LEU A 179 -9.34 26.65 -8.38
C LEU A 179 -10.26 25.50 -8.84
N THR A 180 -10.87 25.70 -10.00
CA THR A 180 -11.63 24.63 -10.67
C THR A 180 -10.68 23.66 -11.37
N VAL A 181 -11.19 22.47 -11.71
CA VAL A 181 -10.43 21.48 -12.48
C VAL A 181 -9.92 22.08 -13.80
N ASP A 182 -10.75 22.82 -14.54
CA ASP A 182 -10.34 23.42 -15.80
C ASP A 182 -9.25 24.47 -15.63
N GLY A 183 -9.33 25.30 -14.57
CA GLY A 183 -8.30 26.26 -14.22
C GLY A 183 -6.97 25.57 -13.93
N TYR A 184 -7.01 24.46 -13.19
CA TYR A 184 -5.83 23.65 -12.89
C TYR A 184 -5.22 22.99 -14.11
N LEU A 185 -6.04 22.36 -14.96
CA LEU A 185 -5.56 21.71 -16.17
C LEU A 185 -4.95 22.71 -17.14
N LYS A 186 -5.57 23.88 -17.33
CA LYS A 186 -5.02 24.96 -18.16
C LYS A 186 -3.64 25.42 -17.68
N LEU A 187 -3.47 25.63 -16.37
CA LEU A 187 -2.15 25.97 -15.80
C LEU A 187 -1.12 24.89 -16.10
N ARG A 188 -1.46 23.60 -15.96
CA ARG A 188 -0.52 22.51 -16.24
C ARG A 188 -0.22 22.31 -17.72
N CYS A 189 -1.18 22.57 -18.60
CA CYS A 189 -0.97 22.49 -20.05
C CYS A 189 -0.07 23.61 -20.58
N GLN A 190 0.03 24.75 -19.90
CA GLN A 190 0.92 25.86 -20.27
C GLN A 190 2.36 25.69 -19.74
N HIS A 191 2.61 24.69 -18.90
CA HIS A 191 3.92 24.38 -18.32
C HIS A 191 4.61 23.15 -18.94
N MET A 192 4.11 22.64 -20.07
CA MET A 192 4.81 21.70 -20.96
C MET A 192 5.13 22.39 -22.28
#